data_AF-A0A933KGC4-F1
#
_entry.id   AF-A0A933KGC4-F1
#
_cell.length_a   1.000
_cell.length_b   1.000
_cell.length_c   1.000
_cell.angle_alpha   90.00
_cell.angle_beta   90.00
_cell.angle_gamma   90.00
#
_symmetry.space_group_name_H-M   'P 1'
#
loop_
_entity.id
_entity.type
_entity.pdbx_description
1 polymer ?
#
loop_
_entity_poly.entity_id
_entity_poly.type
_entity_poly.pdbx_seq_one_letter_code
_entity_poly.pdbx_strand_id
1 'polypeptide(L)'
;MKRLLPLAWLLLTLAAAPAGAATPDWEVVFRVPLRVHLLRAEAASPTGTRLTPADVTRVIDGVNTIWDAAGVAFELERVVEERAAGPLAASTSAPDPTQLQTLVPTASFEPRAFNAYFIGQMQGNGILVAHQGLPAVFVKESARLRPVPGPTVETLSRVLAHELGHALGLAHREEVRNLMASGTTGTSLNAREQQTVRLNLSTVSWIRRSPAQGR
;
A
#
# COMPACT_ATOMS: atom_id res chain seq x y z
N MET A 1 -59.11 -29.21 33.94
CA MET A 1 -57.79 -28.66 34.33
C MET A 1 -57.10 -28.17 33.05
N LYS A 2 -57.19 -26.87 32.75
CA LYS A 2 -56.57 -26.26 31.55
C LYS A 2 -55.20 -25.70 31.95
N ARG A 3 -54.11 -26.23 31.37
CA ARG A 3 -52.74 -25.74 31.61
C ARG A 3 -52.50 -24.51 30.72
N LEU A 4 -52.22 -23.37 31.35
CA LEU A 4 -51.70 -22.15 30.72
C LEU A 4 -50.20 -22.32 30.48
N LEU A 5 -49.74 -22.07 29.25
CA LEU A 5 -48.31 -21.93 28.93
C LEU A 5 -47.88 -20.45 29.08
N PRO A 6 -46.68 -20.15 29.59
CA PRO A 6 -46.26 -18.79 29.88
C PRO A 6 -45.72 -18.07 28.64
N LEU A 7 -46.00 -16.76 28.60
CA LEU A 7 -45.49 -15.80 27.64
C LEU A 7 -43.97 -15.62 27.83
N ALA A 8 -43.16 -16.09 26.89
CA ALA A 8 -41.73 -15.82 26.88
C ALA A 8 -41.47 -14.42 26.29
N TRP A 9 -40.93 -13.52 27.12
CA TRP A 9 -40.45 -12.22 26.71
C TRP A 9 -39.19 -12.38 25.86
N LEU A 10 -39.26 -12.00 24.59
CA LEU A 10 -38.11 -11.92 23.70
C LEU A 10 -37.41 -10.57 23.95
N LEU A 11 -36.34 -10.58 24.75
CA LEU A 11 -35.42 -9.45 24.85
C LEU A 11 -34.61 -9.35 23.55
N LEU A 12 -35.00 -8.41 22.69
CA LEU A 12 -34.27 -8.05 21.49
C LEU A 12 -33.01 -7.28 21.92
N THR A 13 -31.87 -7.95 22.02
CA THR A 13 -30.57 -7.27 22.16
C THR A 13 -30.22 -6.65 20.82
N LEU A 14 -30.38 -5.32 20.72
CA LEU A 14 -29.83 -4.55 19.62
C LEU A 14 -28.30 -4.57 19.77
N ALA A 15 -27.64 -5.51 19.09
CA ALA A 15 -26.20 -5.46 18.93
C ALA A 15 -25.88 -4.23 18.06
N ALA A 16 -25.37 -3.17 18.67
CA ALA A 16 -24.83 -2.03 17.93
C ALA A 16 -23.70 -2.55 17.03
N ALA A 17 -23.85 -2.38 15.72
CA ALA A 17 -22.79 -2.65 14.77
C ALA A 17 -21.53 -1.84 15.16
N PRO A 18 -20.31 -2.38 15.00
CA PRO A 18 -19.11 -1.59 15.21
C PRO A 18 -19.16 -0.42 14.24
N ALA A 19 -19.18 0.81 14.78
CA ALA A 19 -19.07 2.02 13.99
C ALA A 19 -17.82 1.90 13.11
N GLY A 20 -18.01 1.78 11.80
CA GLY A 20 -16.94 2.02 10.84
C GLY A 20 -16.43 3.41 11.15
N ALA A 21 -15.14 3.52 11.50
CA ALA A 21 -14.54 4.82 11.76
C ALA A 21 -14.82 5.69 10.52
N ALA A 22 -15.56 6.78 10.72
CA ALA A 22 -15.82 7.73 9.65
C ALA A 22 -14.47 8.19 9.10
N THR A 23 -14.30 8.13 7.78
CA THR A 23 -13.13 8.71 7.13
C THR A 23 -13.09 10.19 7.51
N PRO A 24 -11.97 10.71 8.04
CA PRO A 24 -11.90 12.12 8.40
C PRO A 24 -12.17 12.98 7.17
N ASP A 25 -13.00 14.00 7.34
CA ASP A 25 -13.21 14.99 6.28
C ASP A 25 -12.01 15.96 6.28
N TRP A 26 -11.04 15.66 5.42
CA TRP A 26 -9.81 16.44 5.32
C TRP A 26 -10.04 17.68 4.45
N GLU A 27 -9.97 18.88 5.01
CA GLU A 27 -10.07 20.12 4.22
C GLU A 27 -9.04 20.17 3.07
N VAL A 28 -7.85 19.59 3.31
CA VAL A 28 -6.74 19.54 2.35
C VAL A 28 -6.29 18.09 2.13
N VAL A 29 -6.28 17.70 0.86
CA VAL A 29 -5.73 16.44 0.36
C VAL A 29 -4.33 16.67 -0.20
N PHE A 30 -3.37 15.87 0.24
CA PHE A 30 -2.02 15.80 -0.34
C PHE A 30 -2.04 14.89 -1.57
N ARG A 31 -1.63 15.45 -2.70
CA ARG A 31 -1.54 14.75 -3.99
C ARG A 31 -0.08 14.36 -4.23
N VAL A 32 0.18 13.07 -4.15
CA VAL A 32 1.52 12.48 -4.11
C VAL A 32 1.81 11.82 -5.44
N PRO A 33 2.71 12.37 -6.28
CA PRO A 33 3.14 11.71 -7.51
C PRO A 33 3.76 10.34 -7.23
N LEU A 34 3.29 9.32 -7.94
CA LEU A 34 3.78 7.95 -7.88
C LEU A 34 4.14 7.48 -9.30
N ARG A 35 5.42 7.21 -9.53
CA ARG A 35 5.89 6.52 -10.74
C ARG A 35 5.95 5.03 -10.44
N VAL A 36 5.32 4.24 -11.30
CA VAL A 36 5.28 2.78 -11.16
C VAL A 36 6.12 2.14 -12.25
N HIS A 37 7.00 1.22 -11.84
CA HIS A 37 7.89 0.47 -12.70
C HIS A 37 7.49 -1.00 -12.67
N LEU A 38 7.17 -1.55 -13.83
CA LEU A 38 6.90 -2.96 -14.03
C LEU A 38 8.20 -3.62 -14.50
N LEU A 39 8.95 -4.22 -13.57
CA LEU A 39 10.24 -4.82 -13.88
C LEU A 39 10.05 -6.12 -14.65
N ARG A 40 10.38 -6.06 -15.95
CA ARG A 40 10.32 -7.18 -16.88
C ARG A 40 11.60 -8.02 -16.79
N ALA A 41 11.44 -9.33 -17.02
CA ALA A 41 12.54 -10.27 -17.19
C ALA A 41 12.33 -11.08 -18.47
N GLU A 42 13.34 -11.86 -18.85
CA GLU A 42 13.21 -12.87 -19.91
C GLU A 42 12.05 -13.83 -19.60
N ALA A 43 11.34 -14.33 -20.62
CA ALA A 43 10.07 -15.05 -20.48
C ALA A 43 10.10 -16.27 -19.54
N ALA A 44 11.28 -16.87 -19.34
CA ALA A 44 11.47 -18.02 -18.45
C ALA A 44 11.74 -17.64 -16.97
N SER A 45 12.01 -16.36 -16.67
CA SER A 45 12.38 -15.94 -15.32
C SER A 45 11.15 -15.62 -14.46
N PRO A 46 11.04 -16.18 -13.24
CA PRO A 46 9.96 -15.87 -12.31
C PRO A 46 10.14 -14.49 -11.66
N THR A 47 11.29 -13.82 -11.84
CA THR A 47 11.57 -12.53 -11.22
C THR A 47 10.90 -11.37 -11.94
N GLY A 48 10.58 -11.49 -13.23
CA GLY A 48 9.84 -10.46 -13.96
C GLY A 48 8.37 -10.41 -13.54
N THR A 49 7.82 -9.22 -13.34
CA THR A 49 6.38 -9.07 -13.12
C THR A 49 5.60 -9.27 -14.43
N ARG A 50 4.43 -9.89 -14.33
CA ARG A 50 3.42 -10.05 -15.38
C ARG A 50 2.28 -9.06 -15.26
N LEU A 51 2.29 -8.22 -14.21
CA LEU A 51 1.30 -7.16 -14.05
C LEU A 51 1.27 -6.24 -15.28
N THR A 52 0.10 -5.69 -15.55
CA THR A 52 -0.17 -4.77 -16.64
C THR A 52 -0.41 -3.36 -16.11
N PRO A 53 -0.37 -2.32 -16.96
CA PRO A 53 -0.80 -0.97 -16.56
C PRO A 53 -2.24 -0.91 -16.00
N ALA A 54 -3.14 -1.79 -16.45
CA ALA A 54 -4.49 -1.89 -15.91
C ALA A 54 -4.49 -2.43 -14.48
N ASP A 55 -3.63 -3.41 -14.18
CA ASP A 55 -3.45 -3.90 -12.81
C ASP A 55 -2.90 -2.81 -11.90
N VAL A 56 -1.95 -2.00 -12.38
CA VAL A 56 -1.40 -0.87 -11.63
C VAL A 56 -2.50 0.11 -11.22
N THR A 57 -3.40 0.45 -12.15
CA THR A 57 -4.52 1.37 -11.86
C THR A 57 -5.39 0.82 -10.73
N ARG A 58 -5.83 -0.43 -10.84
CA ARG A 58 -6.61 -1.12 -9.81
C ARG A 58 -5.90 -1.19 -8.46
N VAL A 59 -4.60 -1.45 -8.48
CA VAL A 59 -3.78 -1.50 -7.26
C VAL A 59 -3.73 -0.12 -6.59
N ILE A 60 -3.53 0.95 -7.35
CA ILE A 60 -3.48 2.33 -6.83
C ILE A 60 -4.83 2.77 -6.27
N ASP A 61 -5.94 2.37 -6.87
CA ASP A 61 -7.28 2.65 -6.32
C ASP A 61 -7.43 2.05 -4.91
N GLY A 62 -6.95 0.82 -4.72
CA GLY A 62 -6.90 0.17 -3.40
C GLY A 62 -5.95 0.86 -2.42
N VAL A 63 -4.80 1.38 -2.90
CA VAL A 63 -3.88 2.19 -2.07
C VAL A 63 -4.59 3.45 -1.60
N ASN A 64 -5.26 4.16 -2.50
CA ASN A 64 -5.99 5.39 -2.18
C ASN A 64 -7.18 5.15 -1.25
N THR A 65 -7.83 3.99 -1.32
CA THR A 65 -8.86 3.59 -0.35
C THR A 65 -8.31 3.53 1.09
N ILE A 66 -7.07 3.06 1.26
CA ILE A 66 -6.40 3.03 2.58
C ILE A 66 -5.99 4.45 3.01
N TRP A 67 -5.34 5.18 2.10
CA TRP A 67 -4.69 6.45 2.41
C TRP A 67 -5.64 7.65 2.50
N ASP A 68 -6.88 7.47 2.07
CA ASP A 68 -7.96 8.43 2.30
C ASP A 68 -8.12 8.76 3.80
N ALA A 69 -7.86 7.80 4.69
CA ALA A 69 -7.86 8.01 6.13
C ALA A 69 -6.88 9.10 6.60
N ALA A 70 -5.85 9.43 5.83
CA ALA A 70 -4.87 10.49 6.13
C ALA A 70 -4.99 11.72 5.20
N GLY A 71 -5.98 11.73 4.29
CA GLY A 71 -6.16 12.78 3.30
C GLY A 71 -5.00 12.81 2.32
N VAL A 72 -4.58 11.63 1.87
CA VAL A 72 -3.47 11.43 0.93
C VAL A 72 -4.02 10.68 -0.28
N ALA A 73 -3.76 11.24 -1.46
CA ALA A 73 -4.07 10.63 -2.74
C ALA A 73 -2.77 10.44 -3.53
N PHE A 74 -2.41 9.19 -3.79
CA PHE A 74 -1.35 8.85 -4.72
C PHE A 74 -1.88 9.00 -6.15
N GLU A 75 -1.18 9.82 -6.92
CA GLU A 75 -1.49 10.10 -8.31
C GLU A 75 -0.49 9.37 -9.19
N LEU A 76 -0.99 8.46 -10.02
CA LEU A 76 -0.17 7.78 -11.00
C LEU A 76 0.41 8.81 -11.97
N GLU A 77 1.71 9.07 -11.85
CA GLU A 77 2.43 9.97 -12.74
C GLU A 77 2.73 9.27 -14.06
N ARG A 78 3.25 8.04 -13.98
CA ARG A 78 3.56 7.21 -15.15
C ARG A 78 3.68 5.74 -14.76
N VAL A 79 3.34 4.86 -15.71
CA VAL A 79 3.75 3.45 -15.70
C VAL A 79 4.90 3.27 -16.68
N VAL A 80 6.00 2.68 -16.21
CA VAL A 80 7.19 2.36 -17.00
C VAL A 80 7.34 0.85 -17.04
N GLU A 81 7.41 0.28 -18.23
CA GLU A 81 7.74 -1.13 -18.42
C GLU A 81 9.18 -1.24 -18.87
N GLU A 82 10.02 -1.89 -18.08
CA GLU A 82 11.45 -1.92 -18.36
C GLU A 82 12.15 -3.12 -17.73
N ARG A 83 13.36 -3.41 -18.21
CA ARG A 83 14.24 -4.37 -17.54
C ARG A 83 14.86 -3.73 -16.30
N ALA A 84 15.06 -4.53 -15.25
CA ALA A 84 15.87 -4.10 -14.11
C ALA A 84 17.30 -3.76 -14.56
N ALA A 85 17.98 -2.87 -13.82
CA ALA A 85 19.35 -2.46 -14.14
C ALA A 85 20.39 -3.59 -13.91
N GLY A 86 20.19 -4.41 -12.88
CA GLY A 86 21.01 -5.57 -12.57
C GLY A 86 20.53 -6.86 -13.24
N PRO A 87 21.27 -7.99 -13.09
CA PRO A 87 21.02 -9.25 -13.79
C PRO A 87 19.82 -10.04 -13.22
N LEU A 88 18.67 -9.37 -13.03
CA LEU A 88 17.40 -10.00 -12.66
C LEU A 88 16.97 -11.06 -13.69
N ALA A 89 17.33 -10.82 -14.95
CA ALA A 89 16.95 -11.63 -16.10
C ALA A 89 17.52 -13.05 -16.06
N ALA A 90 18.62 -13.29 -15.34
CA ALA A 90 19.32 -14.57 -15.32
C ALA A 90 19.24 -15.31 -13.97
N SER A 91 18.73 -14.66 -12.91
CA SER A 91 18.65 -15.28 -11.58
C SER A 91 17.46 -16.23 -11.47
N THR A 92 17.72 -17.47 -11.04
CA THR A 92 16.69 -18.45 -10.66
C THR A 92 16.20 -18.27 -9.22
N SER A 93 16.86 -17.41 -8.44
CA SER A 93 16.58 -17.16 -7.02
C SER A 93 15.96 -15.79 -6.83
N ALA A 94 15.02 -15.70 -5.89
CA ALA A 94 14.40 -14.45 -5.48
C ALA A 94 15.47 -13.51 -4.86
N PRO A 95 15.62 -12.27 -5.36
CA PRO A 95 16.61 -11.34 -4.84
C PRO A 95 16.38 -11.03 -3.36
N ASP A 96 17.47 -10.87 -2.63
CA ASP A 96 17.46 -10.41 -1.25
C ASP A 96 17.42 -8.86 -1.16
N PRO A 97 17.12 -8.28 0.02
CA PRO A 97 17.05 -6.83 0.21
C PRO A 97 18.28 -6.03 -0.27
N THR A 98 19.48 -6.58 -0.12
CA THR A 98 20.73 -5.89 -0.50
C THR A 98 20.88 -5.82 -2.02
N GLN A 99 20.33 -6.80 -2.72
CA GLN A 99 20.36 -6.86 -4.18
C GLN A 99 19.33 -5.93 -4.82
N LEU A 100 18.19 -5.67 -4.17
CA LEU A 100 17.09 -4.86 -4.72
C LEU A 100 17.50 -3.44 -5.11
N GLN A 101 18.41 -2.81 -4.36
CA GLN A 101 18.92 -1.48 -4.71
C GLN A 101 19.61 -1.46 -6.09
N THR A 102 20.29 -2.55 -6.47
CA THR A 102 21.00 -2.67 -7.75
C THR A 102 20.05 -2.86 -8.95
N LEU A 103 18.77 -3.11 -8.69
CA LEU A 103 17.77 -3.39 -9.72
C LEU A 103 17.04 -2.14 -10.19
N VAL A 104 17.16 -1.03 -9.44
CA VAL A 104 16.57 0.27 -9.75
C VAL A 104 17.19 0.87 -11.02
N PRO A 105 16.42 1.07 -12.10
CA PRO A 105 16.91 1.70 -13.33
C PRO A 105 17.07 3.22 -13.15
N THR A 106 18.31 3.69 -13.11
CA THR A 106 18.60 5.12 -12.88
C THR A 106 18.03 6.04 -13.97
N ALA A 107 17.92 5.58 -15.22
CA ALA A 107 17.46 6.40 -16.33
C ALA A 107 15.96 6.78 -16.24
N SER A 108 15.15 5.94 -15.62
CA SER A 108 13.70 6.14 -15.49
C SER A 108 13.28 6.57 -14.08
N PHE A 109 14.20 6.56 -13.11
CA PHE A 109 13.96 6.99 -11.74
C PHE A 109 13.53 8.46 -11.67
N GLU A 110 12.44 8.75 -10.95
CA GLU A 110 11.90 10.11 -10.80
C GLU A 110 12.18 10.68 -9.41
N PRO A 111 13.07 11.67 -9.25
CA PRO A 111 13.37 12.24 -7.93
C PRO A 111 12.22 13.09 -7.36
N ARG A 112 11.22 13.47 -8.17
CA ARG A 112 10.05 14.26 -7.74
C ARG A 112 8.77 13.43 -7.67
N ALA A 113 8.90 12.12 -7.52
CA ALA A 113 7.82 11.18 -7.26
C ALA A 113 8.31 10.08 -6.32
N PHE A 114 7.38 9.38 -5.67
CA PHE A 114 7.70 8.08 -5.12
C PHE A 114 7.85 7.08 -6.28
N ASN A 115 8.86 6.22 -6.21
CA ASN A 115 9.09 5.19 -7.23
C ASN A 115 8.73 3.82 -6.65
N ALA A 116 7.75 3.15 -7.24
CA ALA A 116 7.30 1.82 -6.85
C ALA A 116 7.60 0.79 -7.95
N TYR A 117 8.27 -0.30 -7.59
CA TYR A 117 8.77 -1.33 -8.47
C TYR A 117 8.01 -2.63 -8.21
N PHE A 118 7.23 -3.08 -9.20
CA PHE A 118 6.64 -4.41 -9.16
C PHE A 118 7.60 -5.43 -9.75
N ILE A 119 7.79 -6.53 -9.03
CA ILE A 119 8.69 -7.63 -9.35
C ILE A 119 7.94 -8.96 -9.15
N GLY A 120 8.19 -9.96 -9.99
CA GLY A 120 7.49 -11.25 -9.91
C GLY A 120 7.79 -12.02 -8.61
N GLN A 121 9.07 -12.08 -8.24
CA GLN A 121 9.58 -12.75 -7.04
C GLN A 121 10.68 -11.94 -6.37
N MET A 122 10.65 -11.91 -5.04
CA MET A 122 11.72 -11.41 -4.15
C MET A 122 11.54 -12.01 -2.75
N GLN A 123 12.54 -11.88 -1.89
CA GLN A 123 12.37 -12.20 -0.47
C GLN A 123 11.44 -11.18 0.21
N GLY A 124 10.50 -11.65 1.03
CA GLY A 124 9.45 -10.80 1.59
C GLY A 124 8.32 -10.48 0.60
N ASN A 125 7.35 -9.67 1.03
CA ASN A 125 6.22 -9.24 0.19
C ASN A 125 6.44 -7.85 -0.41
N GLY A 126 7.04 -6.96 0.36
CA GLY A 126 7.38 -5.59 0.02
C GLY A 126 8.64 -5.19 0.76
N ILE A 127 9.32 -4.15 0.29
CA ILE A 127 10.41 -3.51 1.02
C ILE A 127 10.66 -2.09 0.51
N LEU A 128 10.98 -1.18 1.42
CA LEU A 128 11.58 0.11 1.12
C LEU A 128 13.11 -0.01 1.09
N VAL A 129 13.72 0.41 -0.01
CA VAL A 129 15.17 0.62 -0.14
C VAL A 129 15.48 2.08 -0.48
N ALA A 130 16.73 2.48 -0.29
CA ALA A 130 17.21 3.79 -0.72
C ALA A 130 17.94 3.64 -2.07
N HIS A 131 17.62 4.48 -3.06
CA HIS A 131 18.40 4.64 -4.29
C HIS A 131 18.82 6.09 -4.41
N GLN A 132 20.12 6.36 -4.49
CA GLN A 132 20.66 7.74 -4.53
C GLN A 132 20.15 8.63 -3.36
N GLY A 133 19.94 8.03 -2.18
CA GLY A 133 19.42 8.72 -1.01
C GLY A 133 17.90 8.97 -1.02
N LEU A 134 17.18 8.50 -2.04
CA LEU A 134 15.73 8.66 -2.21
C LEU A 134 14.99 7.32 -2.07
N PRO A 135 13.72 7.33 -1.65
CA PRO A 135 12.95 6.10 -1.43
C PRO A 135 12.62 5.39 -2.76
N ALA A 136 12.84 4.08 -2.78
CA ALA A 136 12.38 3.17 -3.81
C ALA A 136 11.67 1.99 -3.14
N VAL A 137 10.40 1.79 -3.47
CA VAL A 137 9.55 0.74 -2.90
C VAL A 137 9.51 -0.43 -3.86
N PHE A 138 9.77 -1.64 -3.37
CA PHE A 138 9.57 -2.87 -4.14
C PHE A 138 8.36 -3.62 -3.63
N VAL A 139 7.57 -4.19 -4.55
CA VAL A 139 6.39 -5.00 -4.25
C VAL A 139 6.42 -6.28 -5.08
N LYS A 140 6.30 -7.40 -4.38
CA LYS A 140 6.25 -8.72 -5.00
C LYS A 140 4.85 -9.00 -5.54
N GLU A 141 4.73 -9.27 -6.83
CA GLU A 141 3.47 -9.66 -7.48
C GLU A 141 2.84 -10.89 -6.81
N SER A 142 3.67 -11.87 -6.44
CA SER A 142 3.24 -13.08 -5.76
C SER A 142 3.06 -12.92 -4.24
N ALA A 143 2.95 -11.68 -3.73
CA ALA A 143 2.76 -11.45 -2.30
C ALA A 143 1.56 -12.21 -1.74
N ARG A 144 1.68 -12.58 -0.46
CA ARG A 144 0.63 -13.27 0.31
C ARG A 144 0.57 -12.69 1.70
N LEU A 145 -0.64 -12.42 2.18
CA LEU A 145 -0.88 -11.83 3.49
C LEU A 145 -1.77 -12.75 4.32
N ARG A 146 -1.56 -12.73 5.63
CA ARG A 146 -2.44 -13.38 6.59
C ARG A 146 -3.73 -12.55 6.76
N PRO A 147 -4.91 -13.13 6.49
CA PRO A 147 -6.18 -12.42 6.70
C PRO A 147 -6.38 -12.04 8.17
N VAL A 148 -6.93 -10.85 8.40
CA VAL A 148 -7.34 -10.37 9.72
C VAL A 148 -8.74 -9.74 9.67
N PRO A 149 -9.50 -9.72 10.77
CA PRO A 149 -10.85 -9.15 10.76
C PRO A 149 -10.84 -7.65 10.46
N GLY A 150 -11.67 -7.21 9.51
CA GLY A 150 -11.86 -5.80 9.15
C GLY A 150 -12.02 -5.59 7.64
N PRO A 151 -12.12 -4.34 7.19
CA PRO A 151 -12.07 -4.02 5.77
C PRO A 151 -10.76 -4.52 5.15
N THR A 152 -10.88 -5.14 3.98
CA THR A 152 -9.72 -5.60 3.22
C THR A 152 -9.74 -4.96 1.84
N VAL A 153 -8.55 -4.71 1.33
CA VAL A 153 -8.33 -4.36 -0.08
C VAL A 153 -7.51 -5.50 -0.72
N GLU A 154 -7.29 -5.39 -2.02
CA GLU A 154 -6.38 -6.29 -2.72
C GLU A 154 -5.01 -6.39 -2.03
N THR A 155 -4.43 -7.59 -2.03
CA THR A 155 -3.11 -7.86 -1.43
C THR A 155 -2.02 -6.90 -1.90
N LEU A 156 -1.90 -6.65 -3.21
CA LEU A 156 -0.87 -5.77 -3.75
C LEU A 156 -1.08 -4.31 -3.35
N SER A 157 -2.32 -3.84 -3.34
CA SER A 157 -2.67 -2.51 -2.83
C SER A 157 -2.24 -2.34 -1.38
N ARG A 158 -2.53 -3.34 -0.54
CA ARG A 158 -2.14 -3.30 0.87
C ARG A 158 -0.62 -3.29 1.02
N VAL A 159 0.08 -4.19 0.33
CA VAL A 159 1.56 -4.27 0.42
C VAL A 159 2.18 -2.95 -0.03
N LEU A 160 1.77 -2.43 -1.17
CA LEU A 160 2.24 -1.13 -1.66
C LEU A 160 1.95 -0.01 -0.65
N ALA A 161 0.73 0.04 -0.09
CA ALA A 161 0.36 1.04 0.91
C ALA A 161 1.24 0.96 2.18
N HIS A 162 1.62 -0.24 2.62
CA HIS A 162 2.52 -0.45 3.76
C HIS A 162 3.92 0.09 3.49
N GLU A 163 4.51 -0.24 2.33
CA GLU A 163 5.84 0.23 1.98
C GLU A 163 5.87 1.74 1.72
N LEU A 164 4.80 2.30 1.14
CA LEU A 164 4.62 3.75 1.07
C LEU A 164 4.50 4.37 2.47
N GLY A 165 3.93 3.66 3.44
CA GLY A 165 3.93 4.08 4.84
C GLY A 165 5.33 4.25 5.40
N HIS A 166 6.24 3.32 5.12
CA HIS A 166 7.66 3.48 5.45
C HIS A 166 8.28 4.67 4.72
N ALA A 167 8.00 4.83 3.43
CA ALA A 167 8.52 5.94 2.63
C ALA A 167 8.01 7.31 3.14
N LEU A 168 6.86 7.32 3.81
CA LEU A 168 6.24 8.47 4.46
C LEU A 168 6.63 8.60 5.95
N GLY A 169 7.58 7.82 6.43
CA GLY A 169 8.17 7.93 7.78
C GLY A 169 7.45 7.17 8.88
N LEU A 170 6.57 6.21 8.54
CA LEU A 170 5.94 5.33 9.53
C LEU A 170 6.84 4.13 9.85
N ALA A 171 6.96 3.83 11.15
CA ALA A 171 7.57 2.59 11.63
C ALA A 171 6.50 1.48 11.77
N HIS A 172 6.94 0.23 11.91
CA HIS A 172 6.03 -0.87 12.21
C HIS A 172 5.25 -0.65 13.49
N ARG A 173 4.00 -1.10 13.46
CA ARG A 173 3.12 -1.18 14.62
C ARG A 173 2.28 -2.44 14.51
N GLU A 174 2.64 -3.45 15.30
CA GLU A 174 2.14 -4.82 15.17
C GLU A 174 0.71 -5.04 15.73
N GLU A 175 -0.12 -3.99 15.74
CA GLU A 175 -1.54 -4.16 16.02
C GLU A 175 -2.21 -4.83 14.81
N VAL A 176 -2.95 -5.91 15.06
CA VAL A 176 -3.47 -6.82 14.03
C VAL A 176 -4.12 -6.13 12.83
N ARG A 177 -4.91 -5.06 13.05
CA ARG A 177 -5.65 -4.33 12.01
C ARG A 177 -4.87 -3.19 11.36
N ASN A 178 -3.71 -2.82 11.91
CA ASN A 178 -2.95 -1.67 11.47
C ASN A 178 -2.27 -1.91 10.11
N LEU A 179 -2.19 -0.85 9.31
CA LEU A 179 -1.50 -0.84 8.03
C LEU A 179 -0.01 -1.21 8.19
N MET A 180 0.64 -0.76 9.26
CA MET A 180 2.06 -0.97 9.53
C MET A 180 2.36 -2.26 10.30
N ALA A 181 1.38 -3.15 10.53
CA ALA A 181 1.66 -4.50 11.02
C ALA A 181 2.25 -5.35 9.90
N SER A 182 3.23 -6.21 10.16
CA SER A 182 3.86 -6.97 9.08
C SER A 182 3.00 -8.18 8.63
N GLY A 183 2.89 -8.38 7.32
CA GLY A 183 2.34 -9.61 6.74
C GLY A 183 0.84 -9.87 6.97
N THR A 184 0.05 -8.87 7.34
CA THR A 184 -1.42 -9.01 7.54
C THR A 184 -2.22 -8.23 6.49
N THR A 185 -3.52 -8.49 6.40
CA THR A 185 -4.46 -7.69 5.58
C THR A 185 -4.96 -6.43 6.29
N GLY A 186 -4.35 -6.02 7.41
CA GLY A 186 -4.71 -4.81 8.13
C GLY A 186 -4.48 -3.54 7.30
N THR A 187 -5.36 -2.55 7.46
CA THR A 187 -5.43 -1.32 6.68
C THR A 187 -5.59 -0.06 7.53
N SER A 188 -5.74 -0.16 8.85
CA SER A 188 -6.07 1.00 9.69
C SER A 188 -4.86 1.87 10.01
N LEU A 189 -5.10 3.19 10.10
CA LEU A 189 -4.16 4.19 10.61
C LEU A 189 -4.78 4.88 11.82
N ASN A 190 -3.99 5.13 12.86
CA ASN A 190 -4.40 5.97 13.98
C ASN A 190 -4.07 7.46 13.72
N ALA A 191 -4.58 8.33 14.58
CA ALA A 191 -4.40 9.78 14.46
C ALA A 191 -2.93 10.22 14.43
N ARG A 192 -2.05 9.55 15.20
CA ARG A 192 -0.62 9.86 15.23
C ARG A 192 0.06 9.51 13.90
N GLU A 193 -0.25 8.34 13.33
CA GLU A 193 0.27 7.91 12.03
C GLU A 193 -0.20 8.86 10.92
N GLN A 194 -1.48 9.21 10.91
CA GLN A 194 -2.05 10.20 9.98
C GLN A 194 -1.33 11.55 10.10
N GLN A 195 -1.12 12.05 11.33
CA GLN A 195 -0.43 13.31 11.57
C GLN A 195 1.03 13.28 11.12
N THR A 196 1.79 12.23 11.46
CA THR A 196 3.19 12.06 11.04
C THR A 196 3.32 12.13 9.52
N VAL A 197 2.47 11.40 8.79
CA VAL A 197 2.50 11.40 7.33
C VAL A 197 2.21 12.78 6.77
N ARG A 198 1.18 13.46 7.28
CA ARG A 198 0.83 14.81 6.83
C ARG A 198 1.93 15.82 7.12
N LEU A 199 2.60 15.74 8.27
CA LEU A 199 3.75 16.57 8.60
C LEU A 199 4.90 16.32 7.62
N ASN A 200 5.24 15.06 7.36
CA ASN A 200 6.31 14.71 6.42
C ASN A 200 5.99 15.17 4.99
N LEU A 201 4.75 14.98 4.52
CA LEU A 201 4.33 15.47 3.20
C LEU A 201 4.35 17.00 3.10
N SER A 202 4.18 17.71 4.22
CA SER A 202 4.17 19.18 4.22
C SER A 202 5.55 19.80 3.94
N THR A 203 6.63 19.06 4.19
CA THR A 203 8.02 19.52 3.98
C THR A 203 8.54 19.24 2.57
N VAL A 204 7.82 18.44 1.78
CA VAL A 204 8.22 18.03 0.43
C VAL A 204 7.68 19.02 -0.60
N SER A 205 8.59 19.76 -1.25
CA SER A 205 8.24 20.90 -2.12
C SER A 205 7.50 20.54 -3.42
N TRP A 206 7.56 19.28 -3.86
CA TRP A 206 6.90 18.80 -5.07
C TRP A 206 5.53 18.14 -4.82
N ILE A 207 5.11 18.00 -3.56
CA ILE A 207 3.78 17.50 -3.23
C ILE A 207 2.75 18.61 -3.43
N ARG A 208 1.68 18.30 -4.16
CA ARG A 208 0.58 19.22 -4.37
C ARG A 208 -0.44 19.13 -3.24
N ARG A 209 -1.13 20.23 -2.99
CA ARG A 209 -2.25 20.31 -2.04
C ARG A 209 -3.48 20.77 -2.81
N SER A 210 -4.60 20.12 -2.60
CA SER A 210 -5.89 20.58 -3.12
C SER A 210 -6.91 20.59 -1.99
N PRO A 211 -7.95 21.44 -2.09
CA PRO A 211 -9.15 21.25 -1.28
C PRO A 211 -9.67 19.82 -1.46
N ALA A 212 -10.24 19.22 -0.42
CA ALA A 212 -11.20 18.14 -0.64
C ALA A 212 -12.39 18.76 -1.38
N GLN A 213 -12.50 18.51 -2.68
CA GLN A 213 -13.75 18.84 -3.37
C GLN A 213 -14.83 17.91 -2.81
N GLY A 214 -16.00 18.48 -2.50
CA GLY A 214 -17.12 17.78 -1.88
C GLY A 214 -17.35 16.41 -2.52
N ARG A 215 -17.24 15.38 -1.68
CA ARG A 215 -17.44 13.97 -2.07
C ARG A 215 -18.90 13.71 -2.41
#